data_AF-A0A8I1JIG7-F1
#
_entry.id   AF-A0A8I1JIG7-F1
#
_cell.length_a   1.000
_cell.length_b   1.000
_cell.length_c   1.000
_cell.angle_alpha   90.00
_cell.angle_beta   90.00
_cell.angle_gamma   90.00
#
_symmetry.space_group_name_H-M   'P 1'
#
loop_
_entity.id
_entity.type
_entity.pdbx_description
1 polymer ?
#
loop_
_entity_poly.entity_id
_entity_poly.type
_entity_poly.pdbx_seq_one_letter_code
_entity_poly.pdbx_strand_id
1 'polypeptide(L)' 'RMAWNPQRSFEKQKLHRKTHKSLNIWTCDVVGPRKSKQLKGYLLLDPRTIFSEVPFDNISLSLKSEATEPPQ' A
#
# COMPACT_ATOMS: atom_id res chain seq x y z
N ARG A 1 -24.51 -8.61 -15.95
CA ARG A 1 -23.07 -8.98 -16.07
C ARG A 1 -22.39 -8.64 -14.75
N MET A 2 -21.94 -9.62 -13.97
CA MET A 2 -21.10 -9.33 -12.79
C MET A 2 -19.75 -8.81 -13.30
N ALA A 3 -19.42 -7.57 -12.96
CA ALA A 3 -18.11 -7.01 -13.28
C ALA A 3 -17.04 -7.68 -12.41
N TRP A 4 -15.93 -8.08 -13.02
CA TRP A 4 -14.77 -8.60 -12.30
C TRP A 4 -14.22 -7.51 -11.38
N ASN A 5 -14.08 -7.81 -10.09
CA ASN A 5 -13.45 -6.92 -9.13
C ASN A 5 -11.97 -7.34 -8.97
N PRO A 6 -11.03 -6.62 -9.60
CA PRO A 6 -9.61 -6.96 -9.55
C PRO A 6 -9.07 -6.94 -8.10
N GLN A 7 -9.62 -6.07 -7.25
CA GLN A 7 -9.24 -5.98 -5.84
C GLN A 7 -9.52 -7.28 -5.08
N ARG A 8 -10.73 -7.85 -5.22
CA ARG A 8 -11.07 -9.13 -4.58
C ARG A 8 -10.23 -10.28 -5.12
N SER A 9 -9.91 -10.29 -6.40
CA SER A 9 -9.03 -11.31 -6.99
C SER A 9 -7.61 -11.22 -6.43
N PHE A 10 -7.08 -10.01 -6.28
CA PHE A 10 -5.76 -9.78 -5.70
C PHE A 10 -5.71 -10.17 -4.22
N GLU A 11 -6.70 -9.77 -3.42
CA GLU A 11 -6.75 -10.08 -1.99
C GLU A 11 -6.78 -11.59 -1.69
N LYS A 12 -7.37 -12.39 -2.59
CA LYS A 12 -7.37 -13.85 -2.48
C LYS A 12 -5.98 -14.48 -2.63
N GLN A 13 -5.05 -13.81 -3.31
CA GLN A 13 -3.68 -14.31 -3.50
C GLN A 13 -2.82 -14.14 -2.23
N LYS A 14 -3.26 -13.31 -1.28
CA LYS A 14 -2.58 -13.06 0.00
C LYS A 14 -1.11 -12.60 -0.15
N LEU A 15 -0.80 -11.92 -1.25
CA LEU A 15 0.53 -11.35 -1.51
C LEU A 15 0.72 -9.98 -0.86
N HIS A 16 -0.35 -9.40 -0.29
CA HIS A 16 -0.31 -8.12 0.40
C HIS A 16 -0.12 -8.25 1.91
N ARG A 17 0.55 -7.25 2.49
CA ARG A 17 0.73 -7.12 3.93
C ARG A 17 -0.52 -6.55 4.57
N LYS A 18 -1.02 -7.22 5.61
CA LYS A 18 -2.06 -6.68 6.47
C LYS A 18 -1.49 -5.74 7.53
N THR A 19 -2.30 -4.81 7.96
CA THR A 19 -1.99 -3.95 9.10
C THR A 19 -2.17 -4.67 10.44
N HIS A 20 -1.77 -4.07 11.57
CA HIS A 20 -2.01 -4.67 12.89
C HIS A 20 -3.51 -4.83 13.19
N LYS A 21 -4.35 -3.97 12.62
CA LYS A 21 -5.83 -4.06 12.69
C LYS A 21 -6.41 -5.05 11.68
N SER A 22 -5.59 -5.86 11.01
CA SER A 22 -5.99 -6.81 9.97
C SER A 22 -6.64 -6.18 8.72
N LEU A 23 -6.40 -4.89 8.47
CA LEU A 23 -6.84 -4.20 7.26
C LEU A 23 -5.83 -4.41 6.12
N ASN A 24 -6.26 -4.23 4.88
CA ASN A 24 -5.41 -4.45 3.70
C ASN A 24 -4.83 -3.17 3.09
N ILE A 25 -5.43 -2.00 3.38
CA ILE A 25 -5.09 -0.72 2.77
C ILE A 25 -4.21 0.08 3.72
N TRP A 26 -3.06 0.50 3.23
CA TRP A 26 -2.12 1.37 3.92
C TRP A 26 -2.24 2.80 3.42
N THR A 27 -1.95 3.75 4.30
CA THR A 27 -1.81 5.17 3.95
C THR A 27 -0.33 5.54 3.95
N CYS A 28 0.15 6.10 2.85
CA CYS A 28 1.51 6.61 2.70
C CYS A 28 1.48 8.10 2.45
N ASP A 29 2.43 8.84 3.00
CA ASP A 29 2.68 10.22 2.62
C ASP A 29 3.64 10.23 1.43
N VAL A 30 3.32 11.03 0.42
CA VAL A 30 4.17 11.27 -0.74
C VAL A 30 4.55 12.73 -0.77
N VAL A 31 5.84 12.99 -0.60
CA VAL A 31 6.44 14.33 -0.53
C VAL A 31 6.99 14.69 -1.90
N GLY A 32 6.35 15.67 -2.55
CA GLY A 32 6.87 16.30 -3.75
C GLY A 32 7.56 17.63 -3.43
N PRO A 33 8.33 18.21 -4.37
CA PRO A 33 9.05 19.47 -4.17
C PRO A 33 8.16 20.65 -3.76
N ARG A 34 6.88 20.63 -4.15
CA ARG A 34 5.94 21.73 -3.92
C ARG A 34 4.79 21.39 -2.97
N LYS A 35 4.41 20.12 -2.86
CA LYS A 35 3.28 19.66 -2.04
C LYS A 35 3.45 18.21 -1.63
N SER A 36 2.91 17.88 -0.46
CA SER A 36 2.77 16.51 0.01
C SER A 36 1.32 16.05 -0.11
N LYS A 37 1.10 14.76 -0.35
CA LYS A 37 -0.24 14.15 -0.45
C LYS A 37 -0.24 12.75 0.16
N GLN A 38 -1.37 12.36 0.73
CA GLN A 38 -1.60 10.97 1.14
C GLN A 38 -2.08 10.12 -0.04
N LEU A 39 -1.45 8.95 -0.18
CA LEU A 39 -1.88 7.88 -1.06
C LEU A 39 -2.37 6.70 -0.23
N LYS A 40 -3.40 6.02 -0.73
CA LYS A 40 -3.90 4.76 -0.17
C LYS A 40 -3.57 3.63 -1.12
N GLY A 41 -3.04 2.53 -0.62
CA GLY A 41 -2.64 1.40 -1.46
C GLY A 41 -2.32 0.12 -0.69
N TYR A 42 -2.03 -0.93 -1.44
CA TYR A 42 -1.51 -2.18 -0.90
C TYR A 42 0.00 -2.10 -0.72
N LEU A 43 0.50 -2.75 0.33
CA LEU A 43 1.91 -3.08 0.45
C LEU A 43 2.10 -4.55 0.11
N LEU A 44 3.05 -4.87 -0.76
CA LEU A 44 3.40 -6.25 -1.07
C LEU A 44 4.29 -6.83 0.03
N LEU A 45 4.16 -8.14 0.27
CA LEU A 45 5.05 -8.87 1.17
C LEU A 45 6.46 -9.03 0.57
N ASP A 46 6.54 -9.27 -0.74
CA ASP A 46 7.79 -9.41 -1.48
C ASP A 46 7.71 -8.60 -2.79
N PRO A 47 8.57 -7.59 -3.00
CA PRO A 47 8.60 -6.81 -4.24
C PRO A 47 8.95 -7.64 -5.48
N ARG A 48 9.62 -8.79 -5.32
CA ARG A 48 9.99 -9.69 -6.44
C ARG A 48 8.80 -10.37 -7.11
N THR A 49 7.62 -10.29 -6.48
CA THR A 49 6.37 -10.75 -7.09
C THR A 49 6.00 -9.98 -8.36
N ILE A 50 6.50 -8.76 -8.53
CA ILE A 50 6.23 -7.90 -9.69
C ILE A 50 7.49 -7.36 -10.36
N PHE A 51 8.61 -7.26 -9.62
CA PHE A 51 9.87 -6.76 -10.15
C PHE A 51 10.85 -7.90 -10.37
N SER A 52 11.36 -8.04 -11.59
CA SER A 52 12.49 -8.95 -11.90
C SER A 52 13.77 -8.49 -11.20
N GLU A 53 13.97 -7.18 -11.10
CA GLU A 53 15.05 -6.52 -10.37
C GLU A 53 14.44 -5.48 -9.44
N VAL A 54 14.73 -5.57 -8.14
CA VAL A 54 14.11 -4.70 -7.14
C VAL A 54 14.75 -3.31 -7.22
N PRO A 55 13.98 -2.24 -7.51
CA PRO A 55 14.52 -0.88 -7.54
C PRO A 55 14.87 -0.37 -6.14
N PHE A 56 15.63 0.72 -6.06
CA PHE A 56 15.88 1.42 -4.81
C PHE A 56 14.59 2.00 -4.21
N ASP A 57 14.59 2.17 -2.89
CA ASP A 57 13.48 2.77 -2.15
C ASP A 57 13.22 4.21 -2.60
N ASN A 58 11.94 4.57 -2.67
CA ASN A 58 11.52 5.91 -3.07
C ASN A 58 11.65 6.89 -1.90
N ILE A 59 12.63 7.80 -1.96
CA ILE A 59 12.87 8.83 -0.93
C ILE A 59 11.70 9.78 -0.68
N SER A 60 10.81 9.92 -1.66
CA SER A 60 9.63 10.78 -1.57
C SER A 60 8.44 10.08 -0.92
N LEU A 61 8.55 8.80 -0.54
CA LEU A 61 7.43 8.03 -0.03
C LEU A 61 7.73 7.52 1.39
N SER A 62 6.82 7.79 2.32
CA SER A 62 6.91 7.28 3.68
C SER A 62 5.59 6.63 4.09
N LEU A 63 5.70 5.51 4.82
CA LEU A 63 4.53 4.82 5.33
C LEU A 63 4.06 5.52 6.62
N LYS A 64 2.76 5.85 6.70
CA LYS A 64 2.23 6.50 7.89
C LYS A 64 2.10 5.48 9.02
N SER A 65 2.65 5.78 10.19
CA SER A 65 2.52 4.93 11.37
C SER A 65 1.06 4.86 11.82
N GLU A 66 0.57 3.66 12.09
CA GLU A 66 -0.83 3.44 12.46
C GLU A 66 -1.20 3.99 13.86
N ALA A 67 -0.20 4.43 14.64
CA ALA A 67 -0.38 5.01 15.96
C ALA A 67 -1.03 6.41 15.95
N THR A 68 -1.15 7.05 14.78
CA THR A 68 -1.57 8.46 14.66
C THR A 68 -2.94 8.62 14.00
N GLU A 69 -3.70 7.53 13.79
CA GLU A 69 -5.06 7.65 13.27
C GLU A 69 -6.05 7.85 14.44
N PRO A 70 -6.77 8.99 14.51
CA PRO A 70 -7.85 9.14 15.49
C PRO A 70 -8.90 8.04 15.26
N PRO A 71 -9.60 7.58 16.31
CA PRO A 71 -10.70 6.63 16.14
C PRO A 71 -11.69 7.21 15.14
N GLN A 72 -11.98 6.47 14.07
CA GLN A 72 -13.11 6.77 13.18
C GLN A 72 -14.43 6.48 13.86
#